data_AF-B9UIZ2-F1
#
_entry.id   AF-B9UIZ2-F1
#
_cell.length_a   1.000
_cell.length_b   1.000
_cell.length_c   1.000
_cell.angle_alpha   90.00
_cell.angle_beta   90.00
_cell.angle_gamma   90.00
#
_symmetry.space_group_name_H-M   'P 1'
#
loop_
_entity.id
_entity.type
_entity.pdbx_description
1 polymer ?
#
loop_
_entity_poly.entity_id
_entity_poly.type
_entity_poly.pdbx_seq_one_letter_code
_entity_poly.pdbx_strand_id
1 'polypeptide(L)'
;MTHRDATPSRLTDLTSEQVADAVRGRTVVWPIGAIEQHGPHLPLSVDLILAEAFATEIARELDAFTLPAQAIGARSLPQSGGGLFFPGTVYVGGDTLVRFLRDTLSALTVLPMARLVVVNGHYENEPFLFEALDQVRERGLLDGMEVFAFSWWSLVRDTWTDAETPRFPGWHAEHAGITETSLMLHLRPDLVTDERPDHDSPPRAGVYLHPVDVGQTTHRGVLSSTSGSSSGLGEKLLRHVVDEATAMVRDGTGLLLDRTRPARGVSGRPRDREDL
;
A
#
# COMPACT_ATOMS: atom_id res chain seq x y z
N MET A 1 3.28 -9.99 -30.20
CA MET A 1 2.35 -8.91 -29.80
C MET A 1 2.42 -8.85 -28.28
N THR A 2 3.16 -7.89 -27.74
CA THR A 2 3.47 -7.80 -26.31
C THR A 2 2.22 -7.36 -25.53
N HIS A 3 1.88 -8.09 -24.45
CA HIS A 3 0.74 -7.91 -23.55
C HIS A 3 0.62 -6.53 -22.84
N ARG A 4 1.33 -5.49 -23.27
CA ARG A 4 1.50 -4.24 -22.52
C ARG A 4 0.30 -3.30 -22.50
N ASP A 5 -0.66 -3.43 -23.42
CA ASP A 5 -1.78 -2.49 -23.55
C ASP A 5 -3.12 -2.98 -22.95
N ALA A 6 -3.17 -4.19 -22.38
CA ALA A 6 -4.40 -4.68 -21.76
C ALA A 6 -4.61 -4.07 -20.36
N THR A 7 -5.81 -3.52 -20.12
CA THR A 7 -6.26 -3.16 -18.77
C THR A 7 -6.34 -4.44 -17.92
N PRO A 8 -5.82 -4.45 -16.68
CA PRO A 8 -5.96 -5.61 -15.79
C PRO A 8 -7.42 -6.01 -15.60
N SER A 9 -7.65 -7.30 -15.41
CA SER A 9 -9.00 -7.79 -15.15
C SER A 9 -9.47 -7.29 -13.78
N ARG A 10 -10.69 -6.75 -13.69
CA ARG A 10 -11.27 -6.32 -12.42
C ARG A 10 -12.21 -7.40 -11.90
N LEU A 11 -12.11 -7.73 -10.61
CA LEU A 11 -12.99 -8.73 -10.01
C LEU A 11 -14.47 -8.32 -10.15
N THR A 12 -14.75 -7.02 -10.05
CA THR A 12 -16.11 -6.44 -10.13
C THR A 12 -16.73 -6.44 -11.51
N ASP A 13 -15.96 -6.75 -12.56
CA ASP A 13 -16.48 -6.86 -13.92
C ASP A 13 -17.02 -8.27 -14.20
N LEU A 14 -16.81 -9.21 -13.27
CA LEU A 14 -17.29 -10.59 -13.37
C LEU A 14 -18.71 -10.73 -12.80
N THR A 15 -19.49 -11.61 -13.42
CA THR A 15 -20.74 -12.12 -12.82
C THR A 15 -20.44 -13.14 -11.73
N SER A 16 -21.38 -13.37 -10.80
CA SER A 16 -21.23 -14.34 -9.71
C SER A 16 -20.92 -15.76 -10.20
N GLU A 17 -21.37 -16.14 -11.40
CA GLU A 17 -21.11 -17.46 -12.00
C GLU A 17 -19.67 -17.60 -12.52
N GLN A 18 -18.99 -16.49 -12.80
CA GLN A 18 -17.62 -16.48 -13.35
C GLN A 18 -16.54 -16.44 -12.26
N VAL A 19 -16.82 -15.78 -11.12
CA VAL A 19 -15.81 -15.45 -10.09
C VAL A 19 -14.98 -16.67 -9.68
N ALA A 20 -15.64 -17.76 -9.29
CA ALA A 20 -14.97 -18.92 -8.71
C ALA A 20 -13.94 -19.55 -9.67
N ASP A 21 -14.25 -19.64 -10.96
CA ASP A 21 -13.34 -20.21 -11.95
C ASP A 21 -12.32 -19.19 -12.43
N ALA A 22 -12.73 -17.92 -12.56
CA ALA A 22 -11.86 -16.84 -13.00
C ALA A 22 -10.66 -16.62 -12.07
N VAL A 23 -10.87 -16.65 -10.75
CA VAL A 23 -9.82 -16.37 -9.75
C VAL A 23 -9.10 -17.62 -9.24
N ARG A 24 -9.54 -18.82 -9.66
CA ARG A 24 -9.04 -20.09 -9.11
C ARG A 24 -7.52 -20.20 -9.26
N GLY A 25 -6.81 -20.29 -8.14
CA GLY A 25 -5.36 -20.42 -8.12
C GLY A 25 -4.60 -19.18 -8.61
N ARG A 26 -5.26 -18.03 -8.81
CA ARG A 26 -4.67 -16.78 -9.28
C ARG A 26 -4.37 -15.81 -8.14
N THR A 27 -3.74 -14.70 -8.49
CA THR A 27 -3.52 -13.56 -7.60
C THR A 27 -4.68 -12.58 -7.72
N VAL A 28 -5.08 -11.98 -6.59
CA VAL A 28 -5.94 -10.80 -6.51
C VAL A 28 -5.19 -9.69 -5.80
N VAL A 29 -5.27 -8.46 -6.31
CA VAL A 29 -4.61 -7.28 -5.78
C VAL A 29 -5.64 -6.29 -5.23
N TRP A 30 -5.49 -5.88 -3.98
CA TRP A 30 -6.37 -4.94 -3.30
C TRP A 30 -5.62 -3.64 -2.96
N PRO A 31 -5.93 -2.54 -3.65
CA PRO A 31 -5.42 -1.23 -3.26
C PRO A 31 -6.22 -0.66 -2.08
N ILE A 32 -5.51 -0.17 -1.06
CA ILE A 32 -6.10 0.59 0.05
C ILE A 32 -5.36 1.92 0.17
N GLY A 33 -6.10 3.02 0.26
CA GLY A 33 -5.55 4.38 0.40
C GLY A 33 -6.26 5.15 1.51
N ALA A 34 -6.35 6.46 1.32
CA ALA A 34 -7.10 7.37 2.17
C ALA A 34 -7.60 8.59 1.36
N ILE A 35 -8.45 9.39 2.01
CA ILE A 35 -8.79 10.75 1.60
C ILE A 35 -8.14 11.69 2.62
N GLU A 36 -7.10 12.42 2.21
CA GLU A 36 -6.25 13.19 3.11
C GLU A 36 -5.70 14.45 2.44
N GLN A 37 -5.59 15.54 3.22
CA GLN A 37 -4.89 16.75 2.82
C GLN A 37 -3.46 16.45 2.31
N HIS A 38 -3.05 16.99 1.16
CA HIS A 38 -1.69 16.83 0.63
C HIS A 38 -1.09 18.18 0.23
N GLY A 39 -1.16 19.13 1.16
CA GLY A 39 -0.72 20.49 0.91
C GLY A 39 -1.55 21.21 -0.16
N PRO A 40 -1.09 22.37 -0.64
CA PRO A 40 -1.83 23.17 -1.61
C PRO A 40 -1.74 22.65 -3.05
N HIS A 41 -0.80 21.75 -3.36
CA HIS A 41 -0.50 21.34 -4.74
C HIS A 41 -1.05 20.00 -5.18
N LEU A 42 -1.48 19.15 -4.26
CA LEU A 42 -1.99 17.81 -4.58
C LEU A 42 -3.46 17.66 -4.18
N PRO A 43 -4.21 16.77 -4.85
CA PRO A 43 -5.60 16.49 -4.51
C PRO A 43 -5.69 15.70 -3.19
N LEU A 44 -6.91 15.61 -2.63
CA LEU A 44 -7.15 14.81 -1.41
C LEU A 44 -7.03 13.29 -1.62
N SER A 45 -6.83 12.84 -2.86
CA SER A 45 -6.91 11.43 -3.26
C SER A 45 -5.56 10.83 -3.66
N VAL A 46 -4.44 11.42 -3.24
CA VAL A 46 -3.08 10.95 -3.58
C VAL A 46 -2.93 9.47 -3.22
N ASP A 47 -3.09 9.11 -1.95
CA ASP A 47 -2.94 7.75 -1.42
C ASP A 47 -3.77 6.73 -2.20
N LEU A 48 -4.99 7.11 -2.57
CA LEU A 48 -5.91 6.29 -3.34
C LEU A 48 -5.42 6.08 -4.78
N ILE A 49 -5.05 7.17 -5.47
CA ILE A 49 -4.56 7.13 -6.85
C ILE A 49 -3.26 6.33 -6.93
N LEU A 50 -2.34 6.54 -5.99
CA LEU A 50 -1.06 5.85 -5.97
C LEU A 50 -1.25 4.35 -5.71
N ALA A 51 -2.04 3.97 -4.69
CA ALA A 51 -2.33 2.57 -4.42
C ALA A 51 -3.00 1.87 -5.62
N GLU A 52 -3.98 2.52 -6.26
CA GLU A 52 -4.66 1.99 -7.46
C GLU A 52 -3.69 1.83 -8.64
N ALA A 53 -2.79 2.80 -8.86
CA ALA A 53 -1.80 2.74 -9.93
C ALA A 53 -0.84 1.56 -9.72
N PHE A 54 -0.27 1.41 -8.52
CA PHE A 54 0.59 0.27 -8.19
C PHE A 54 -0.17 -1.05 -8.34
N ALA A 55 -1.37 -1.16 -7.79
CA ALA A 55 -2.18 -2.37 -7.88
C ALA A 55 -2.50 -2.75 -9.34
N THR A 56 -2.79 -1.76 -10.19
CA THR A 56 -3.05 -1.94 -11.61
C THR A 56 -1.82 -2.48 -12.34
N GLU A 57 -0.66 -1.86 -12.13
CA GLU A 57 0.58 -2.29 -12.78
C GLU A 57 1.04 -3.67 -12.31
N ILE A 58 0.99 -3.94 -10.99
CA ILE A 58 1.31 -5.25 -10.42
C ILE A 58 0.35 -6.31 -10.99
N ALA A 59 -0.95 -6.01 -11.06
CA ALA A 59 -1.91 -6.96 -11.60
C ALA A 59 -1.70 -7.24 -13.09
N ARG A 60 -1.25 -6.24 -13.86
CA ARG A 60 -0.86 -6.44 -15.26
C ARG A 60 0.32 -7.42 -15.38
N GLU A 61 1.38 -7.21 -14.60
CA GLU A 61 2.60 -8.03 -14.66
C GLU A 61 2.38 -9.46 -14.16
N LEU A 62 1.42 -9.66 -13.26
CA LEU A 62 1.11 -10.97 -12.67
C LEU A 62 -0.07 -11.69 -13.34
N ASP A 63 -0.71 -11.10 -14.35
CA ASP A 63 -2.00 -11.55 -14.88
C ASP A 63 -2.98 -11.84 -13.73
N ALA A 64 -3.18 -10.83 -12.88
CA ALA A 64 -4.00 -10.89 -11.67
C ALA A 64 -5.31 -10.11 -11.84
N PHE A 65 -6.21 -10.28 -10.88
CA PHE A 65 -7.40 -9.42 -10.75
C PHE A 65 -7.13 -8.26 -9.81
N THR A 66 -7.76 -7.11 -10.05
CA THR A 66 -7.84 -6.04 -9.06
C THR A 66 -9.19 -5.99 -8.37
N LEU A 67 -9.16 -5.62 -7.09
CA LEU A 67 -10.33 -5.16 -6.34
C LEU A 67 -10.47 -3.64 -6.46
N PRO A 68 -11.68 -3.08 -6.23
CA PRO A 68 -11.85 -1.65 -6.09
C PRO A 68 -10.98 -1.08 -4.96
N ALA A 69 -10.46 0.12 -5.19
CA ALA A 69 -9.64 0.79 -4.20
C ALA A 69 -10.47 1.21 -2.98
N GLN A 70 -10.00 0.87 -1.78
CA GLN A 70 -10.62 1.29 -0.52
C GLN A 70 -10.17 2.71 -0.17
N ALA A 71 -11.09 3.67 -0.15
CA ALA A 71 -10.78 5.09 -0.05
C ALA A 71 -10.76 5.66 1.38
N ILE A 72 -11.43 5.04 2.34
CA ILE A 72 -11.49 5.57 3.70
C ILE A 72 -10.49 4.81 4.57
N GLY A 73 -9.51 5.54 5.09
CA GLY A 73 -8.40 5.03 5.87
C GLY A 73 -8.39 5.53 7.31
N ALA A 74 -7.22 5.36 7.92
CA ALA A 74 -6.92 5.79 9.28
C ALA A 74 -6.91 7.32 9.42
N ARG A 75 -6.87 7.75 10.67
CA ARG A 75 -6.74 9.17 11.03
C ARG A 75 -5.32 9.64 10.72
N SER A 76 -5.20 10.66 9.87
CA SER A 76 -3.96 11.43 9.67
C SER A 76 -3.32 11.87 10.99
N LEU A 77 -2.01 11.64 11.12
CA LEU A 77 -1.23 12.06 12.27
C LEU A 77 -0.33 13.26 11.91
N PRO A 78 -0.10 14.20 12.85
CA PRO A 78 0.72 15.39 12.62
C PRO A 78 2.11 15.12 12.01
N GLN A 79 2.77 14.05 12.45
CA GLN A 79 4.14 13.73 12.08
C GLN A 79 4.29 12.88 10.81
N SER A 80 3.17 12.43 10.21
CA SER A 80 3.18 11.58 9.01
C SER A 80 2.19 11.99 7.91
N GLY A 81 1.11 12.70 8.26
CA GLY A 81 0.09 13.16 7.31
C GLY A 81 -0.29 14.64 7.48
N GLY A 82 0.43 15.38 8.33
CA GLY A 82 0.15 16.79 8.65
C GLY A 82 -1.06 17.02 9.58
N GLY A 83 -1.80 15.96 9.93
CA GLY A 83 -2.86 15.96 10.93
C GLY A 83 -4.18 16.59 10.47
N LEU A 84 -5.14 16.68 11.39
CA LEU A 84 -6.54 17.03 11.09
C LEU A 84 -6.86 18.54 11.04
N PHE A 85 -5.86 19.41 11.00
CA PHE A 85 -6.10 20.85 10.98
C PHE A 85 -6.54 21.36 9.60
N PHE A 86 -6.07 20.71 8.54
CA PHE A 86 -6.45 21.07 7.18
C PHE A 86 -7.79 20.41 6.82
N PRO A 87 -8.66 21.13 6.08
CA PRO A 87 -9.97 20.60 5.71
C PRO A 87 -9.83 19.50 4.64
N GLY A 88 -10.79 18.56 4.65
CA GLY A 88 -10.96 17.57 3.58
C GLY A 88 -10.59 16.14 3.95
N THR A 89 -9.74 15.92 4.95
CA THR A 89 -9.40 14.57 5.41
C THR A 89 -10.64 13.83 5.95
N VAL A 90 -10.93 12.65 5.42
CA VAL A 90 -12.05 11.79 5.84
C VAL A 90 -11.50 10.47 6.34
N TYR A 91 -11.80 10.13 7.60
CA TYR A 91 -11.21 8.96 8.27
C TYR A 91 -12.23 8.21 9.14
N VAL A 92 -11.87 6.99 9.51
CA VAL A 92 -12.57 6.20 10.54
C VAL A 92 -11.70 5.97 11.77
N GLY A 93 -12.32 5.68 12.91
CA GLY A 93 -11.60 5.28 14.12
C GLY A 93 -10.82 3.98 13.89
N GLY A 94 -9.65 3.84 14.52
CA GLY A 94 -8.78 2.68 14.32
C GLY A 94 -9.44 1.34 14.66
N ASP A 95 -10.29 1.29 15.69
CA ASP A 95 -11.07 0.09 16.03
C ASP A 95 -12.08 -0.27 14.92
N THR A 96 -12.67 0.74 14.29
CA THR A 96 -13.58 0.57 13.16
C THR A 96 -12.81 0.10 11.92
N LEU A 97 -11.64 0.67 11.67
CA LEU A 97 -10.79 0.28 10.55
C LEU A 97 -10.33 -1.19 10.67
N VAL A 98 -9.84 -1.61 11.84
CA VAL A 98 -9.45 -3.01 12.08
C VAL A 98 -10.62 -3.96 11.83
N ARG A 99 -11.82 -3.64 12.36
CA ARG A 99 -13.01 -4.47 12.15
C ARG A 99 -13.38 -4.55 10.67
N PHE A 100 -13.38 -3.42 9.97
CA PHE A 100 -13.68 -3.36 8.54
C PHE A 100 -12.69 -4.18 7.71
N LEU A 101 -11.38 -3.98 7.93
CA LEU A 101 -10.32 -4.70 7.22
C LEU A 101 -10.40 -6.20 7.51
N ARG A 102 -10.57 -6.59 8.78
CA ARG A 102 -10.68 -8.00 9.18
C ARG A 102 -11.88 -8.68 8.52
N ASP A 103 -13.04 -8.03 8.53
CA ASP A 103 -14.26 -8.62 7.96
C ASP A 103 -14.15 -8.71 6.43
N THR A 104 -13.54 -7.71 5.78
CA THR A 104 -13.26 -7.73 4.34
C THR A 104 -12.26 -8.83 3.97
N LEU A 105 -11.13 -8.91 4.69
CA LEU A 105 -10.12 -9.95 4.49
C LEU A 105 -10.72 -11.35 4.69
N SER A 106 -11.51 -11.54 5.75
CA SER A 106 -12.25 -12.80 6.02
C SER A 106 -13.21 -13.15 4.89
N ALA A 107 -13.89 -12.17 4.30
CA ALA A 107 -14.76 -12.40 3.16
C ALA A 107 -13.98 -12.78 1.89
N LEU A 108 -12.78 -12.23 1.70
CA LEU A 108 -11.93 -12.56 0.55
C LEU A 108 -11.37 -13.99 0.64
N THR A 109 -11.12 -14.52 1.85
CA THR A 109 -10.56 -15.87 2.00
C THR A 109 -11.48 -17.00 1.50
N VAL A 110 -12.77 -16.73 1.26
CA VAL A 110 -13.71 -17.72 0.73
C VAL A 110 -13.54 -17.94 -0.77
N LEU A 111 -12.85 -17.03 -1.47
CA LEU A 111 -12.59 -17.14 -2.90
C LEU A 111 -11.45 -18.14 -3.14
N PRO A 112 -11.50 -18.96 -4.20
CA PRO A 112 -10.50 -20.00 -4.46
C PRO A 112 -9.19 -19.43 -5.06
N MET A 113 -8.79 -18.22 -4.68
CA MET A 113 -7.53 -17.60 -5.12
C MET A 113 -6.32 -18.19 -4.42
N ALA A 114 -5.16 -18.20 -5.08
CA ALA A 114 -3.92 -18.65 -4.46
C ALA A 114 -3.28 -17.55 -3.61
N ARG A 115 -3.41 -16.28 -4.04
CA ARG A 115 -2.70 -15.16 -3.43
C ARG A 115 -3.55 -13.91 -3.33
N LEU A 116 -3.45 -13.22 -2.20
CA LEU A 116 -3.91 -11.85 -2.01
C LEU A 116 -2.71 -10.91 -1.88
N VAL A 117 -2.69 -9.85 -2.66
CA VAL A 117 -1.72 -8.76 -2.53
C VAL A 117 -2.47 -7.52 -2.06
N VAL A 118 -2.10 -6.94 -0.92
CA VAL A 118 -2.65 -5.69 -0.41
C VAL A 118 -1.60 -4.59 -0.57
N VAL A 119 -1.94 -3.55 -1.33
CA VAL A 119 -1.07 -2.40 -1.57
C VAL A 119 -1.61 -1.22 -0.78
N ASN A 120 -0.90 -0.83 0.27
CA ASN A 120 -1.24 0.31 1.10
C ASN A 120 -0.61 1.62 0.57
N GLY A 121 -1.44 2.66 0.50
CA GLY A 121 -1.07 4.00 0.06
C GLY A 121 -1.02 5.07 1.17
N HIS A 122 -1.45 4.76 2.40
CA HIS A 122 -1.57 5.74 3.48
C HIS A 122 -0.82 5.30 4.73
N TYR A 123 0.10 6.11 5.26
CA TYR A 123 1.05 5.69 6.29
C TYR A 123 0.34 5.15 7.54
N GLU A 124 -0.72 5.81 7.99
CA GLU A 124 -1.44 5.49 9.21
C GLU A 124 -2.31 4.24 9.11
N ASN A 125 -2.57 3.70 7.91
CA ASN A 125 -3.31 2.44 7.75
C ASN A 125 -2.49 1.23 8.25
N GLU A 126 -1.17 1.30 8.17
CA GLU A 126 -0.25 0.16 8.34
C GLU A 126 -0.48 -0.66 9.62
N PRO A 127 -0.49 -0.07 10.83
CA PRO A 127 -0.71 -0.84 12.05
C PRO A 127 -2.08 -1.54 12.10
N PHE A 128 -3.12 -0.91 11.53
CA PHE A 128 -4.48 -1.47 11.53
C PHE A 128 -4.65 -2.58 10.50
N LEU A 129 -3.98 -2.46 9.35
CA LEU A 129 -3.94 -3.52 8.34
C LEU A 129 -3.28 -4.78 8.90
N PHE A 130 -2.12 -4.65 9.53
CA PHE A 130 -1.39 -5.80 10.05
C PHE A 130 -2.09 -6.42 11.27
N GLU A 131 -2.70 -5.63 12.14
CA GLU A 131 -3.57 -6.15 13.21
C GLU A 131 -4.75 -6.95 12.64
N ALA A 132 -5.42 -6.42 11.60
CA ALA A 132 -6.53 -7.13 10.96
C ALA A 132 -6.08 -8.46 10.31
N LEU A 133 -4.91 -8.49 9.67
CA LEU A 133 -4.34 -9.71 9.09
C LEU A 133 -4.03 -10.76 10.15
N ASP A 134 -3.45 -10.34 11.28
CA ASP A 134 -3.17 -11.23 12.40
C ASP A 134 -4.47 -11.80 12.99
N GLN A 135 -5.52 -11.00 13.14
CA GLN A 135 -6.84 -11.47 13.59
C GLN A 135 -7.48 -12.48 12.61
N VAL A 136 -7.25 -12.34 11.30
CA VAL A 136 -7.74 -13.31 10.29
C VAL A 136 -6.92 -14.60 10.33
N ARG A 137 -5.59 -14.49 10.51
CA ARG A 137 -4.68 -15.63 10.70
C ARG A 137 -5.06 -16.47 11.92
N GLU A 138 -5.30 -15.83 13.06
CA GLU A 138 -5.68 -16.50 14.31
C GLU A 138 -6.99 -17.30 14.22
N ARG A 139 -7.86 -16.94 13.27
CA ARG A 139 -9.10 -17.66 12.97
C ARG A 139 -8.89 -18.88 12.04
N GLY A 140 -7.66 -19.12 11.56
CA GLY A 140 -7.35 -20.18 10.60
C GLY A 140 -7.91 -19.93 9.19
N LEU A 141 -8.24 -18.69 8.84
CA LEU A 141 -8.89 -18.37 7.56
C LEU A 141 -7.90 -18.21 6.39
N LEU A 142 -6.60 -18.12 6.66
CA LEU A 142 -5.56 -17.97 5.63
C LEU A 142 -4.97 -19.30 5.17
N ASP A 143 -5.51 -20.42 5.64
CA ASP A 143 -4.99 -21.76 5.31
C ASP A 143 -5.07 -22.02 3.80
N GLY A 144 -3.91 -22.23 3.18
CA GLY A 144 -3.80 -22.49 1.75
C GLY A 144 -3.76 -21.25 0.84
N MET A 145 -3.70 -20.04 1.41
CA MET A 145 -3.60 -18.78 0.68
C MET A 145 -2.36 -17.99 1.11
N GLU A 146 -1.59 -17.47 0.15
CA GLU A 146 -0.47 -16.56 0.44
C GLU A 146 -0.97 -15.12 0.48
N VAL A 147 -0.61 -14.37 1.52
CA VAL A 147 -0.94 -12.94 1.63
C VAL A 147 0.33 -12.11 1.65
N PHE A 148 0.43 -11.17 0.71
CA PHE A 148 1.45 -10.13 0.68
C PHE A 148 0.77 -8.83 1.02
N ALA A 149 1.13 -8.19 2.12
CA ALA A 149 0.61 -6.89 2.49
C ALA A 149 1.78 -5.95 2.75
N PHE A 150 1.81 -4.83 2.06
CA PHE A 150 2.89 -3.87 2.15
C PHE A 150 2.38 -2.47 1.86
N SER A 151 3.07 -1.49 2.41
CA SER A 151 2.97 -0.12 1.94
C SER A 151 3.91 0.07 0.75
N TRP A 152 3.50 0.78 -0.29
CA TRP A 152 4.27 0.85 -1.55
C TRP A 152 5.72 1.34 -1.32
N TRP A 153 5.91 2.24 -0.35
CA TRP A 153 7.21 2.78 0.02
C TRP A 153 8.14 1.75 0.66
N SER A 154 7.59 0.71 1.30
CA SER A 154 8.39 -0.37 1.90
C SER A 154 9.18 -1.18 0.87
N LEU A 155 8.83 -1.07 -0.42
CA LEU A 155 9.54 -1.74 -1.52
C LEU A 155 10.55 -0.82 -2.22
N VAL A 156 10.66 0.43 -1.80
CA VAL A 156 11.69 1.33 -2.29
C VAL A 156 12.98 1.04 -1.53
N ARG A 157 14.03 0.66 -2.27
CA ARG A 157 15.33 0.33 -1.68
C ARG A 157 16.07 1.60 -1.26
N ASP A 158 16.83 1.53 -0.17
CA ASP A 158 17.68 2.64 0.28
C ASP A 158 18.62 3.14 -0.83
N THR A 159 19.18 2.22 -1.63
CA THR A 159 20.04 2.57 -2.77
C THR A 159 19.30 3.39 -3.84
N TRP A 160 17.99 3.23 -3.97
CA TRP A 160 17.16 4.02 -4.87
C TRP A 160 16.96 5.43 -4.29
N THR A 161 16.59 5.53 -3.00
CA THR A 161 16.40 6.84 -2.33
C THR A 161 17.69 7.65 -2.27
N ASP A 162 18.83 7.01 -2.01
CA ASP A 162 20.13 7.67 -1.98
C ASP A 162 20.52 8.27 -3.34
N ALA A 163 20.15 7.58 -4.43
CA ALA A 163 20.48 7.99 -5.79
C ALA A 163 19.53 9.07 -6.34
N GLU A 164 18.23 8.91 -6.11
CA GLU A 164 17.20 9.72 -6.76
C GLU A 164 16.64 10.83 -5.85
N THR A 165 16.80 10.72 -4.52
CA THR A 165 16.30 11.69 -3.53
C THR A 165 17.38 12.06 -2.48
N PRO A 166 18.43 12.82 -2.81
CA PRO A 166 19.58 13.04 -1.92
C PRO A 166 19.30 13.73 -0.58
N ARG A 167 18.11 14.32 -0.41
CA ARG A 167 17.64 14.98 0.82
C ARG A 167 16.43 14.25 1.42
N PHE A 168 16.37 12.93 1.24
CA PHE A 168 15.27 12.11 1.71
C PHE A 168 15.09 12.22 3.24
N PRO A 169 13.93 12.65 3.73
CA PRO A 169 13.71 12.88 5.16
C PRO A 169 13.43 11.59 5.94
N GLY A 170 13.18 10.47 5.24
CA GLY A 170 12.56 9.27 5.78
C GLY A 170 11.08 9.19 5.42
N TRP A 171 10.56 7.97 5.22
CA TRP A 171 9.17 7.74 4.78
C TRP A 171 8.12 8.31 5.73
N HIS A 172 8.43 8.44 7.02
CA HIS A 172 7.51 9.03 7.98
C HIS A 172 7.22 10.51 7.67
N ALA A 173 8.06 11.21 6.92
CA ALA A 173 7.89 12.63 6.60
C ALA A 173 7.73 12.90 5.11
N GLU A 174 7.62 11.85 4.27
CA GLU A 174 7.35 11.98 2.83
C GLU A 174 5.86 12.19 2.54
N HIS A 175 5.27 13.19 3.19
CA HIS A 175 3.88 13.57 2.99
C HIS A 175 3.75 14.82 2.16
N ALA A 176 3.06 14.69 1.03
CA ALA A 176 3.04 15.66 -0.06
C ALA A 176 4.44 16.06 -0.52
N GLY A 177 5.43 15.20 -0.28
CA GLY A 177 6.85 15.41 -0.53
C GLY A 177 7.27 15.15 -1.96
N ILE A 178 8.57 14.92 -2.18
CA ILE A 178 9.14 14.75 -3.51
C ILE A 178 8.62 13.49 -4.21
N THR A 179 8.40 12.41 -3.46
CA THR A 179 8.03 11.10 -4.03
C THR A 179 6.59 11.10 -4.52
N GLU A 180 5.63 11.46 -3.66
CA GLU A 180 4.20 11.53 -4.01
C GLU A 180 3.92 12.59 -5.08
N THR A 181 4.54 13.76 -4.97
CA THR A 181 4.39 14.81 -5.98
C THR A 181 4.91 14.34 -7.34
N SER A 182 6.04 13.63 -7.37
CA SER A 182 6.59 13.07 -8.62
C SER A 182 5.69 12.00 -9.23
N LEU A 183 5.16 11.09 -8.41
CA LEU A 183 4.21 10.07 -8.85
C LEU A 183 2.94 10.71 -9.41
N MET A 184 2.39 11.72 -8.73
CA MET A 184 1.21 12.44 -9.20
C MET A 184 1.46 13.24 -10.48
N LEU A 185 2.64 13.85 -10.64
CA LEU A 185 3.03 14.49 -11.91
C LEU A 185 3.11 13.49 -13.07
N HIS A 186 3.42 12.23 -12.80
CA HIS A 186 3.43 11.17 -13.81
C HIS A 186 2.02 10.63 -14.11
N LEU A 187 1.23 10.36 -13.07
CA LEU A 187 -0.04 9.65 -13.18
C LEU A 187 -1.22 10.57 -13.51
N ARG A 188 -1.29 11.73 -12.86
CA ARG A 188 -2.39 12.70 -12.93
C ARG A 188 -1.87 14.14 -12.87
N PRO A 189 -1.03 14.55 -13.84
CA PRO A 189 -0.49 15.92 -13.88
C PRO A 189 -1.58 16.98 -13.92
N ASP A 190 -2.78 16.64 -14.42
CA ASP A 190 -3.95 17.49 -14.43
C ASP A 190 -4.48 17.88 -13.03
N LEU A 191 -4.09 17.13 -12.00
CA LEU A 191 -4.47 17.38 -10.60
C LEU A 191 -3.35 18.04 -9.78
N VAL A 192 -2.16 18.27 -10.36
CA VAL A 192 -1.03 18.87 -9.65
C VAL A 192 -0.93 20.35 -9.99
N THR A 193 -0.92 21.20 -8.97
CA THR A 193 -0.75 22.65 -9.18
C THR A 193 0.73 23.04 -9.15
N ASP A 194 1.06 24.21 -9.70
CA ASP A 194 2.42 24.72 -9.72
C ASP A 194 2.95 25.12 -8.33
N GLU A 195 2.07 25.47 -7.40
CA GLU A 195 2.43 26.02 -6.08
C GLU A 195 2.85 24.93 -5.09
N ARG A 196 4.11 24.51 -5.16
CA ARG A 196 4.67 23.40 -4.38
C ARG A 196 5.60 23.92 -3.27
N PRO A 197 5.12 24.17 -2.04
CA PRO A 197 6.00 24.61 -0.95
C PRO A 197 6.96 23.50 -0.53
N ASP A 198 8.16 23.88 -0.11
CA ASP A 198 9.12 23.00 0.57
C ASP A 198 8.98 23.11 2.08
N HIS A 199 9.14 22.02 2.82
CA HIS A 199 9.38 22.07 4.26
C HIS A 199 10.79 21.59 4.62
N ASP A 200 11.61 22.50 5.14
CA ASP A 200 13.03 22.22 5.48
C ASP A 200 13.24 21.65 6.90
N SER A 201 12.17 21.35 7.65
CA SER A 201 12.26 20.89 9.04
C SER A 201 11.30 19.73 9.30
N PRO A 202 11.53 18.57 8.66
CA PRO A 202 10.66 17.42 8.81
C PRO A 202 10.58 16.95 10.27
N PRO A 203 9.43 16.40 10.69
CA PRO A 203 9.27 15.86 12.03
C PRO A 203 10.24 14.68 12.26
N ARG A 204 10.51 14.36 13.53
CA ARG A 204 11.33 13.20 13.89
C ARG A 204 10.48 11.92 13.89
N ALA A 205 10.97 10.89 13.20
CA ALA A 205 10.33 9.58 13.16
C ALA A 205 9.99 9.04 14.56
N GLY A 206 8.74 8.61 14.76
CA GLY A 206 8.27 7.96 15.98
C GLY A 206 8.13 8.87 17.21
N VAL A 207 8.29 10.19 17.09
CA VAL A 207 8.16 11.12 18.21
C VAL A 207 6.85 11.92 18.09
N TYR A 208 6.04 11.87 19.15
CA TYR A 208 4.73 12.52 19.20
C TYR A 208 4.71 13.63 20.25
N LEU A 209 4.14 14.77 19.88
CA LEU A 209 3.82 15.87 20.78
C LEU A 209 2.30 16.03 20.83
N HIS A 210 1.73 16.14 22.03
CA HIS A 210 0.31 16.41 22.22
C HIS A 210 0.08 17.39 23.37
N PRO A 211 -0.62 18.53 23.15
CA PRO A 211 -1.08 19.01 21.85
C PRO A 211 0.11 19.45 20.97
N VAL A 212 -0.04 19.35 19.65
CA VAL A 212 0.92 19.87 18.66
C VAL A 212 0.25 20.97 17.84
N ASP A 213 1.00 22.04 17.57
CA ASP A 213 0.58 23.09 16.66
C ASP A 213 1.00 22.74 15.23
N VAL A 214 0.13 22.02 14.53
CA VAL A 214 0.33 21.61 13.12
C VAL A 214 0.48 22.77 12.15
N GLY A 215 0.01 23.98 12.50
CA GLY A 215 0.25 25.18 11.71
C GLY A 215 1.72 25.62 11.74
N GLN A 216 2.46 25.23 12.79
CA GLN A 216 3.89 25.52 12.95
C GLN A 216 4.79 24.32 12.63
N THR A 217 4.30 23.09 12.77
CA THR A 217 5.09 21.87 12.49
C THR A 217 4.93 21.35 11.07
N THR A 218 4.20 22.05 10.21
CA THR A 218 4.06 21.76 8.79
C THR A 218 4.25 23.03 7.98
N HIS A 219 4.63 22.93 6.71
CA HIS A 219 4.54 24.06 5.80
C HIS A 219 3.28 23.92 4.95
N ARG A 220 2.16 24.42 5.48
CA ARG A 220 0.83 24.32 4.85
C ARG A 220 0.41 22.87 4.57
N GLY A 221 0.69 21.97 5.51
CA GLY A 221 0.34 20.56 5.42
C GLY A 221 1.42 19.68 4.79
N VAL A 222 2.43 20.26 4.12
CA VAL A 222 3.58 19.52 3.57
C VAL A 222 4.62 19.26 4.67
N LEU A 223 5.19 18.04 4.69
CA LEU A 223 6.16 17.61 5.71
C LEU A 223 7.63 17.61 5.24
N SER A 224 7.90 17.64 3.94
CA SER A 224 9.26 17.63 3.40
C SER A 224 9.43 18.50 2.14
N SER A 225 10.58 18.38 1.49
CA SER A 225 10.85 19.09 0.25
C SER A 225 10.06 18.51 -0.91
N THR A 226 9.47 19.39 -1.72
CA THR A 226 8.84 19.09 -3.02
C THR A 226 9.75 19.48 -4.18
N SER A 227 10.76 20.32 -3.94
CA SER A 227 11.77 20.73 -4.91
C SER A 227 12.50 19.53 -5.53
N GLY A 228 12.51 19.48 -6.86
CA GLY A 228 13.05 18.37 -7.63
C GLY A 228 12.01 17.36 -8.09
N SER A 229 10.75 17.49 -7.65
CA SER A 229 9.67 16.63 -8.13
C SER A 229 9.48 16.75 -9.63
N SER A 230 9.37 15.61 -10.31
CA SER A 230 9.18 15.56 -11.77
C SER A 230 8.43 14.30 -12.19
N SER A 231 7.74 14.37 -13.34
CA SER A 231 7.11 13.19 -13.93
C SER A 231 8.11 12.07 -14.21
N GLY A 232 9.35 12.38 -14.60
CA GLY A 232 10.37 11.36 -14.86
C GLY A 232 10.79 10.61 -13.60
N LEU A 233 10.89 11.31 -12.46
CA LEU A 233 11.12 10.68 -11.17
C LEU A 233 9.94 9.79 -10.76
N GLY A 234 8.71 10.25 -11.01
CA GLY A 234 7.49 9.48 -10.76
C GLY A 234 7.43 8.18 -11.56
N GLU A 235 7.76 8.23 -12.85
CA GLU A 235 7.82 7.04 -13.71
C GLU A 235 8.84 6.03 -13.19
N LYS A 236 10.06 6.48 -12.85
CA LYS A 236 11.11 5.63 -12.28
C LYS A 236 10.68 4.98 -10.98
N LEU A 237 10.07 5.75 -10.08
CA LEU A 237 9.60 5.25 -8.78
C LEU A 237 8.48 4.23 -8.95
N LEU A 238 7.52 4.52 -9.85
CA LEU A 238 6.44 3.60 -10.20
C LEU A 238 7.00 2.26 -10.68
N ARG A 239 7.95 2.29 -11.64
CA ARG A 239 8.60 1.09 -12.15
C ARG A 239 9.35 0.33 -11.07
N HIS A 240 10.15 1.01 -10.26
CA HIS A 240 10.93 0.40 -9.19
C HIS A 240 10.06 -0.42 -8.25
N VAL A 241 8.97 0.17 -7.72
CA VAL A 241 8.08 -0.51 -6.78
C VAL A 241 7.33 -1.66 -7.45
N VAL A 242 6.86 -1.50 -8.69
CA VAL A 242 6.16 -2.57 -9.42
C VAL A 242 7.08 -3.77 -9.68
N ASP A 243 8.33 -3.52 -10.05
CA ASP A 243 9.32 -4.57 -10.31
C ASP A 243 9.63 -5.34 -9.02
N GLU A 244 9.87 -4.63 -7.90
CA GLU A 244 10.10 -5.24 -6.58
C GLU A 244 8.89 -6.04 -6.09
N ALA A 245 7.68 -5.50 -6.22
CA ALA A 245 6.44 -6.19 -5.84
C ALA A 245 6.22 -7.46 -6.68
N THR A 246 6.42 -7.37 -7.99
CA THR A 246 6.24 -8.49 -8.92
C THR A 246 7.25 -9.59 -8.65
N ALA A 247 8.52 -9.23 -8.42
CA ALA A 247 9.57 -10.18 -8.04
C ALA A 247 9.21 -10.89 -6.72
N MET A 248 8.87 -10.12 -5.69
CA MET A 248 8.46 -10.66 -4.38
C MET A 248 7.33 -11.69 -4.50
N VAL A 249 6.29 -11.42 -5.31
CA VAL A 249 5.16 -12.34 -5.48
C VAL A 249 5.53 -13.57 -6.32
N ARG A 250 6.34 -13.41 -7.39
CA ARG A 250 6.76 -14.53 -8.23
C ARG A 250 7.68 -15.51 -7.49
N ASP A 251 8.59 -14.98 -6.71
CA ASP A 251 9.59 -15.78 -5.97
C ASP A 251 8.97 -16.44 -4.73
N GLY A 252 7.80 -15.97 -4.28
CA GLY A 252 7.24 -16.35 -2.98
C GLY A 252 8.08 -15.82 -1.81
N THR A 253 8.79 -14.72 -2.08
CA THR A 253 9.70 -13.94 -1.25
C THR A 253 9.28 -13.73 0.19
N GLY A 254 8.20 -12.96 0.32
CA GLY A 254 7.87 -12.27 1.57
C GLY A 254 9.10 -11.64 2.25
N LEU A 255 9.04 -11.51 3.57
CA LEU A 255 10.14 -11.10 4.47
C LEU A 255 11.39 -12.00 4.44
N LEU A 256 11.44 -13.02 3.58
CA LEU A 256 12.43 -14.07 3.62
C LEU A 256 13.33 -13.99 2.39
N LEU A 257 14.48 -13.32 2.54
CA LEU A 257 15.67 -13.62 1.73
C LEU A 257 15.88 -15.14 1.79
N ASP A 258 15.92 -15.83 0.64
CA ASP A 258 16.10 -17.28 0.30
C ASP A 258 16.34 -18.37 1.38
N ARG A 259 16.77 -18.07 2.60
CA ARG A 259 17.31 -18.97 3.62
C ARG A 259 16.32 -19.47 4.68
N THR A 260 15.05 -19.08 4.65
CA THR A 260 14.12 -19.37 5.77
C THR A 260 12.78 -19.98 5.37
N ARG A 261 12.61 -20.42 4.11
CA ARG A 261 11.41 -21.18 3.74
C ARG A 261 11.38 -22.50 4.52
N PRO A 262 10.33 -22.83 5.30
CA PRO A 262 10.13 -24.19 5.74
C PRO A 262 9.96 -25.07 4.49
N ALA A 263 10.72 -26.16 4.41
CA ALA A 263 10.55 -27.14 3.34
C ALA A 263 9.06 -27.53 3.28
N ARG A 264 8.47 -27.57 2.07
CA ARG A 264 7.09 -28.05 1.89
C ARG A 264 7.01 -29.47 2.43
N GLY A 265 6.51 -29.62 3.64
CA GLY A 265 6.46 -30.87 4.36
C GLY A 265 5.46 -31.81 3.69
N VAL A 266 5.95 -32.97 3.26
CA VAL A 266 5.14 -34.15 2.99
C VAL A 266 4.30 -34.42 4.24
N SER A 267 2.98 -34.50 4.07
CA SER A 267 2.02 -34.78 5.13
C SER A 267 2.32 -36.14 5.79
N GLY A 268 3.05 -36.12 6.90
CA GLY A 268 3.14 -37.25 7.82
C GLY A 268 2.05 -37.15 8.86
N ARG A 269 0.98 -37.94 8.73
CA ARG A 269 0.01 -38.14 9.82
C ARG A 269 0.75 -38.63 11.07
N PRO A 270 0.35 -38.22 12.29
CA PRO A 270 0.85 -38.86 13.51
C PRO A 270 0.37 -40.31 13.51
N ARG A 271 1.28 -41.26 13.73
CA ARG A 271 0.90 -42.63 14.05
C ARG A 271 0.38 -42.65 15.48
N ASP A 272 -0.78 -43.27 15.64
CA ASP A 272 -1.39 -43.62 16.91
C ASP A 272 -0.38 -44.30 17.84
N ARG A 273 -0.33 -43.85 19.10
CA ARG A 273 0.29 -44.62 20.18
C ARG A 273 -0.83 -45.42 20.85
N GLU A 274 -0.92 -46.70 20.47
CA GLU A 274 -1.51 -47.74 21.29
C GLU A 274 -0.46 -48.24 22.30
N ASP A 275 -0.92 -48.39 23.54
CA ASP A 275 -0.55 -49.36 24.58
C ASP A 275 0.92 -49.72 24.84
N LEU A 276 1.39 -49.34 26.04
CA LEU A 276 1.94 -50.22 27.10
C LEU A 276 2.20 -49.43 28.40
#